data_AF-A0AAV7YAE2-F1
#
_entry.id   AF-A0AAV7YAE2-F1
#
_cell.length_a   1.000
_cell.length_b   1.000
_cell.length_c   1.000
_cell.angle_alpha   90.00
_cell.angle_beta   90.00
_cell.angle_gamma   90.00
#
_symmetry.space_group_name_H-M   'P 1'
#
loop_
_entity.id
_entity.type
_entity.pdbx_description
1 polymer ?
#
loop_
_entity_poly.entity_id
_entity_poly.type
_entity_poly.pdbx_seq_one_letter_code
_entity_poly.pdbx_strand_id
1 'polypeptide(L)'
;MVSNGKLSIEGYLEMLKTEIENDKQLAIKLSKAGKKFWAKAALNRIQTMKNEIKSASQIEDENEDEDEDDKKENSNITNNQKQQEKTQQQKQQEKTHQTNKQKEQQQKQQPESNNVPTTDPQHPDYGNPLDISQVISNDVLTMIIEQCNKSITQYKQQQKQIPKSVIDRKKIAHQKITFLQTMVQNEKLTIEGYLEMLQTEIGNGKERAKILLKKGKRDWAKIALNRIKIMEKEIQGASQIEEESEED
;
A
#
# COMPACT_ATOMS: atom_id res chain seq x y z
N MET A 1 21.06 -25.61 2.11
CA MET A 1 21.19 -24.44 1.22
C MET A 1 19.83 -23.77 1.14
N VAL A 2 19.65 -22.64 1.83
CA VAL A 2 18.41 -21.87 1.78
C VAL A 2 18.57 -20.89 0.62
N SER A 3 18.00 -21.23 -0.53
CA SER A 3 17.83 -20.28 -1.63
C SER A 3 17.05 -19.08 -1.07
N ASN A 4 17.67 -17.91 -1.05
CA ASN A 4 17.00 -16.66 -0.72
C ASN A 4 15.90 -16.45 -1.78
N GLY A 5 14.66 -16.82 -1.44
CA GLY A 5 13.47 -16.80 -2.30
C GLY A 5 13.06 -15.40 -2.74
N LYS A 6 13.93 -14.73 -3.50
CA LYS A 6 13.57 -13.58 -4.30
C LYS A 6 12.77 -14.11 -5.49
N LEU A 7 11.49 -13.80 -5.53
CA LEU A 7 10.67 -14.01 -6.72
C LEU A 7 11.32 -13.23 -7.87
N SER A 8 11.63 -13.88 -8.99
CA SER A 8 12.10 -13.19 -10.19
C SER A 8 11.04 -12.21 -10.68
N ILE A 9 11.43 -11.19 -11.45
CA ILE A 9 10.47 -10.25 -12.06
C ILE A 9 9.46 -11.03 -12.90
N GLU A 10 9.93 -12.00 -13.67
CA GLU A 10 9.09 -12.90 -14.47
C GLU A 10 8.12 -13.72 -13.61
N GLY A 11 8.59 -14.32 -12.50
CA GLY A 11 7.73 -15.05 -11.57
C GLY A 11 6.69 -14.15 -10.89
N TYR A 12 7.02 -12.89 -10.66
CA TYR A 12 6.10 -11.89 -10.13
C TYR A 12 5.02 -11.49 -11.14
N LEU A 13 5.39 -11.25 -12.39
CA LEU A 13 4.46 -10.95 -13.47
C LEU A 13 3.50 -12.10 -13.71
N GLU A 14 3.98 -13.35 -13.67
CA GLU A 14 3.14 -14.54 -13.84
C GLU A 14 2.14 -14.71 -12.68
N MET A 15 2.56 -14.41 -11.44
CA MET A 15 1.66 -14.35 -10.29
C MET A 15 0.54 -13.32 -10.50
N LEU A 16 0.87 -12.10 -10.96
CA LEU A 16 -0.13 -11.05 -11.23
C LEU A 16 -1.11 -11.46 -12.34
N LYS A 17 -0.63 -12.10 -13.42
CA LYS A 17 -1.52 -12.62 -14.49
C LYS A 17 -2.49 -13.66 -13.95
N THR A 18 -2.01 -14.55 -13.08
CA THR A 18 -2.84 -15.56 -12.42
C THR A 18 -3.91 -14.92 -11.53
N GLU A 19 -3.54 -13.91 -10.73
CA GLU A 19 -4.50 -13.14 -9.91
C GLU A 19 -5.53 -12.40 -10.77
N ILE A 20 -5.11 -11.79 -11.88
CA ILE A 20 -6.04 -11.16 -12.85
C ILE A 20 -7.07 -12.16 -13.37
N GLU A 21 -6.66 -13.37 -13.73
CA GLU A 21 -7.59 -14.37 -14.26
C GLU A 21 -8.58 -14.85 -13.19
N ASN A 22 -8.09 -15.11 -11.96
CA ASN A 22 -8.95 -15.44 -10.83
C ASN A 22 -10.01 -14.36 -10.58
N ASP A 23 -9.63 -13.09 -10.68
CA ASP A 23 -10.54 -11.96 -10.47
C ASP A 23 -11.58 -11.83 -11.57
N LYS A 24 -11.23 -12.15 -12.82
CA LYS A 24 -12.19 -12.16 -13.92
C LYS A 24 -13.25 -13.21 -13.68
N GLN A 25 -12.82 -14.43 -13.33
CA GLN A 25 -13.75 -15.52 -13.01
C GLN A 25 -14.64 -15.15 -11.82
N LEU A 26 -14.07 -14.50 -10.81
CA LEU A 26 -14.81 -14.00 -9.66
C LEU A 26 -15.83 -12.91 -10.07
N ALA A 27 -15.42 -11.91 -10.85
CA ALA A 27 -16.31 -10.84 -11.32
C ALA A 27 -17.49 -11.41 -12.12
N ILE A 28 -17.24 -12.40 -13.00
CA ILE A 28 -18.29 -13.10 -13.75
C ILE A 28 -19.24 -13.84 -12.80
N LYS A 29 -18.71 -14.58 -11.82
CA LYS A 29 -19.52 -15.33 -10.85
C LYS A 29 -20.39 -14.39 -10.00
N LEU A 30 -19.83 -13.28 -9.54
CA LEU A 30 -20.54 -12.28 -8.73
C LEU A 30 -21.61 -11.55 -9.55
N SER A 31 -21.30 -11.19 -10.80
CA SER A 31 -22.26 -10.57 -11.72
C SER A 31 -23.46 -11.49 -11.99
N LYS A 32 -23.22 -12.78 -12.27
CA LYS A 32 -24.28 -13.79 -12.44
C LYS A 32 -25.13 -14.00 -11.18
N ALA A 33 -24.55 -13.77 -9.99
CA ALA A 33 -25.23 -13.87 -8.71
C ALA A 33 -25.93 -12.56 -8.28
N GLY A 34 -26.00 -11.54 -9.15
CA GLY A 34 -26.57 -10.23 -8.81
C GLY A 34 -25.72 -9.40 -7.84
N LYS A 35 -24.52 -9.85 -7.47
CA LYS A 35 -23.62 -9.17 -6.53
C LYS A 35 -22.79 -8.08 -7.24
N LYS A 36 -23.49 -7.09 -7.83
CA LYS A 36 -22.91 -6.05 -8.71
C LYS A 36 -21.77 -5.26 -8.05
N PHE A 37 -21.91 -4.87 -6.77
CA PHE A 37 -20.86 -4.17 -6.01
C PHE A 37 -19.54 -4.96 -5.99
N TRP A 38 -19.61 -6.23 -5.59
CA TRP A 38 -18.42 -7.08 -5.47
C TRP A 38 -17.82 -7.40 -6.84
N ALA A 39 -18.64 -7.52 -7.88
CA ALA A 39 -18.17 -7.66 -9.25
C ALA A 39 -17.38 -6.42 -9.70
N LYS A 40 -17.88 -5.21 -9.40
CA LYS A 40 -17.19 -3.94 -9.68
C LYS A 40 -15.88 -3.82 -8.90
N ALA A 41 -15.87 -4.21 -7.63
CA ALA A 41 -14.66 -4.23 -6.81
C ALA A 41 -13.57 -5.14 -7.40
N ALA A 42 -13.94 -6.34 -7.88
CA ALA A 42 -13.02 -7.24 -8.56
C ALA A 42 -12.49 -6.64 -9.88
N LEU A 43 -13.34 -5.99 -10.68
CA LEU A 43 -12.93 -5.30 -11.91
C LEU A 43 -11.95 -4.15 -11.66
N ASN A 44 -12.18 -3.35 -10.62
CA ASN A 44 -11.25 -2.28 -10.23
C ASN A 44 -9.88 -2.85 -9.88
N ARG A 45 -9.81 -3.97 -9.15
CA ARG A 45 -8.55 -4.63 -8.81
C ARG A 45 -7.82 -5.19 -10.03
N ILE A 46 -8.54 -5.78 -10.98
CA ILE A 46 -7.97 -6.18 -12.29
C ILE A 46 -7.30 -4.99 -12.96
N GLN A 47 -7.94 -3.83 -12.95
CA GLN A 47 -7.37 -2.63 -13.55
C GLN A 47 -6.10 -2.18 -12.82
N THR A 48 -6.09 -2.21 -11.48
CA THR A 48 -4.88 -1.91 -10.68
C THR A 48 -3.73 -2.87 -11.01
N MET A 49 -4.00 -4.17 -11.12
CA MET A 49 -2.96 -5.17 -11.49
C MET A 49 -2.47 -5.02 -12.93
N LYS A 50 -3.35 -4.70 -13.88
CA LYS A 50 -2.95 -4.38 -15.27
C LYS A 50 -2.02 -3.18 -15.33
N ASN A 51 -2.34 -2.13 -14.58
CA ASN A 51 -1.48 -0.94 -14.48
C ASN A 51 -0.12 -1.31 -13.88
N GLU A 52 -0.10 -2.21 -12.88
CA GLU A 52 1.13 -2.70 -12.28
C GLU A 52 2.00 -3.49 -13.26
N ILE A 53 1.43 -4.42 -14.03
CA ILE A 53 2.15 -5.14 -15.10
C ILE A 53 2.73 -4.15 -16.10
N LYS A 54 1.93 -3.18 -16.56
CA LYS A 54 2.37 -2.16 -17.52
C LYS A 54 3.57 -1.37 -16.99
N SER A 55 3.52 -0.92 -15.74
CA SER A 55 4.62 -0.19 -15.12
C SER A 55 5.86 -1.07 -14.87
N ALA A 56 5.70 -2.37 -14.69
CA ALA A 56 6.81 -3.29 -14.52
C ALA A 56 7.51 -3.61 -15.85
N SER A 57 6.76 -3.80 -16.94
CA SER A 57 7.34 -4.05 -18.27
C SER A 57 8.10 -2.86 -18.85
N GLN A 58 7.65 -1.62 -18.57
CA GLN A 58 8.37 -0.40 -19.02
C GLN A 58 9.76 -0.23 -18.38
N ILE A 59 10.05 -0.94 -17.28
CA ILE A 59 11.35 -0.88 -16.61
C ILE A 59 12.37 -1.79 -17.32
N GLU A 60 11.92 -2.78 -18.11
CA GLU A 60 12.81 -3.69 -18.84
C GLU A 60 13.37 -3.03 -20.10
N ASP A 61 12.59 -2.20 -20.81
CA ASP A 61 13.02 -1.53 -22.03
C ASP A 61 14.05 -0.39 -21.81
N GLU A 62 14.16 0.17 -20.59
CA GLU A 62 15.08 1.28 -20.29
C GLU A 62 16.49 0.82 -19.83
N ASN A 63 16.76 -0.48 -19.71
CA ASN A 63 18.05 -1.01 -19.24
C ASN A 63 18.87 -1.75 -20.33
N GLU A 64 18.49 -1.66 -21.60
CA GLU A 64 19.21 -2.31 -22.72
C GLU A 64 20.15 -1.39 -23.52
N ASP A 65 20.35 -0.12 -23.13
CA ASP A 65 21.23 0.83 -23.84
C ASP A 65 22.42 1.32 -22.99
N GLU A 66 23.31 0.44 -22.55
CA GLU A 66 24.70 0.82 -22.22
C GLU A 66 25.65 -0.36 -22.52
N ASP A 67 26.03 -0.53 -23.80
CA ASP A 67 27.35 -1.02 -24.25
C ASP A 67 27.39 -1.15 -25.78
N GLU A 68 27.36 -0.02 -26.52
CA GLU A 68 27.99 0.03 -27.85
C GLU A 68 28.74 1.35 -28.03
N ASP A 69 30.04 1.28 -27.75
CA ASP A 69 31.04 2.25 -28.19
C ASP A 69 31.18 2.22 -29.73
N ASP A 70 31.33 3.43 -30.28
CA ASP A 70 31.94 3.77 -31.58
C ASP A 70 31.26 3.32 -32.89
N LYS A 71 30.47 4.24 -33.48
CA LYS A 71 30.84 4.92 -34.75
C LYS A 71 29.86 6.03 -35.18
N LYS A 72 30.40 7.25 -35.17
CA LYS A 72 30.28 8.36 -36.14
C LYS A 72 28.98 8.48 -36.99
N GLU A 73 28.42 9.68 -36.92
CA GLU A 73 28.33 10.69 -38.01
C GLU A 73 26.93 11.30 -38.22
N ASN A 74 26.83 12.59 -37.85
CA ASN A 74 26.00 13.66 -38.43
C ASN A 74 24.58 13.35 -38.95
N SER A 75 23.58 13.97 -38.33
CA SER A 75 22.90 15.10 -39.00
C SER A 75 22.10 15.96 -38.01
N ASN A 76 22.15 17.26 -38.31
CA ASN A 76 21.67 18.41 -37.57
C ASN A 76 20.16 18.67 -37.77
N ILE A 77 19.65 19.63 -36.97
CA ILE A 77 18.47 20.54 -37.16
C ILE A 77 17.14 20.02 -36.56
N THR A 78 16.37 20.75 -35.72
CA THR A 78 16.46 22.11 -35.12
C THR A 78 15.31 22.32 -34.10
N ASN A 79 15.64 23.03 -33.01
CA ASN A 79 14.85 23.92 -32.12
C ASN A 79 13.34 23.74 -31.87
N ASN A 80 12.94 23.79 -30.58
CA ASN A 80 12.29 24.99 -30.04
C ASN A 80 12.31 25.11 -28.49
N GLN A 81 12.73 26.32 -28.05
CA GLN A 81 12.36 27.07 -26.82
C GLN A 81 12.90 26.69 -25.41
N LYS A 82 14.03 27.34 -25.06
CA LYS A 82 14.24 28.36 -23.98
C LYS A 82 12.96 28.77 -23.18
N GLN A 83 12.95 29.15 -21.90
CA GLN A 83 13.94 29.53 -20.86
C GLN A 83 13.15 29.82 -19.56
N GLN A 84 13.75 29.59 -18.38
CA GLN A 84 13.77 30.44 -17.16
C GLN A 84 14.38 29.59 -16.00
N GLU A 85 15.70 29.66 -15.77
CA GLU A 85 16.44 30.48 -14.77
C GLU A 85 16.31 29.97 -13.31
N LYS A 86 17.33 29.34 -12.69
CA LYS A 86 18.53 29.91 -11.97
C LYS A 86 18.12 30.81 -10.78
N THR A 87 18.54 30.69 -9.51
CA THR A 87 19.86 30.45 -8.86
C THR A 87 19.57 30.23 -7.33
N GLN A 88 20.28 29.43 -6.51
CA GLN A 88 21.53 29.79 -5.82
C GLN A 88 22.21 28.58 -5.10
N GLN A 89 23.48 28.40 -5.43
CA GLN A 89 24.59 27.80 -4.65
C GLN A 89 24.97 28.73 -3.46
N GLN A 90 25.73 28.44 -2.41
CA GLN A 90 26.60 27.36 -1.91
C GLN A 90 27.18 27.82 -0.53
N LYS A 91 27.90 26.91 0.15
CA LYS A 91 28.90 27.08 1.26
C LYS A 91 28.29 27.08 2.67
N GLN A 92 28.76 26.30 3.65
CA GLN A 92 30.14 25.97 4.03
C GLN A 92 30.31 24.53 4.56
N GLN A 93 31.51 23.99 4.33
CA GLN A 93 32.11 22.81 4.99
C GLN A 93 33.01 23.26 6.16
N GLU A 94 33.21 22.35 7.12
CA GLU A 94 34.50 21.88 7.67
C GLU A 94 34.57 21.69 9.21
N LYS A 95 34.88 20.43 9.61
CA LYS A 95 35.91 19.98 10.59
C LYS A 95 35.70 20.28 12.10
N THR A 96 36.09 19.46 13.09
CA THR A 96 36.75 18.13 13.23
C THR A 96 36.77 17.72 14.73
N HIS A 97 36.62 16.40 15.00
CA HIS A 97 37.41 15.53 15.92
C HIS A 97 37.37 15.54 17.47
N GLN A 98 37.32 14.29 17.99
CA GLN A 98 37.94 13.68 19.21
C GLN A 98 37.40 14.04 20.60
N THR A 99 37.47 13.24 21.68
CA THR A 99 37.70 11.81 22.04
C THR A 99 37.59 11.76 23.57
N ASN A 100 36.94 10.74 24.19
CA ASN A 100 37.34 10.08 25.45
C ASN A 100 36.24 9.10 25.91
N LYS A 101 36.48 7.78 25.89
CA LYS A 101 37.14 6.92 26.91
C LYS A 101 36.20 6.41 28.01
N GLN A 102 35.84 5.14 27.85
CA GLN A 102 35.90 4.00 28.80
C GLN A 102 35.82 4.24 30.31
N LYS A 103 34.87 3.53 30.95
CA LYS A 103 35.03 2.60 32.09
C LYS A 103 33.79 1.68 32.11
N GLU A 104 33.91 0.36 31.95
CA GLU A 104 34.02 -0.66 33.04
C GLU A 104 32.98 -0.45 34.16
N GLN A 105 32.16 -1.42 34.63
CA GLN A 105 32.32 -2.87 34.76
C GLN A 105 30.98 -3.57 35.08
N GLN A 106 30.94 -4.88 34.80
CA GLN A 106 30.30 -5.98 35.54
C GLN A 106 28.78 -6.19 35.61
N GLN A 107 28.40 -7.28 34.93
CA GLN A 107 27.42 -8.33 35.28
C GLN A 107 26.88 -8.33 36.73
N LYS A 108 25.54 -8.34 36.83
CA LYS A 108 24.82 -9.23 37.75
C LYS A 108 23.53 -9.72 37.09
N GLN A 109 23.32 -11.02 37.17
CA GLN A 109 22.18 -11.76 36.65
C GLN A 109 20.95 -11.63 37.56
N GLN A 110 19.78 -11.79 36.91
CA GLN A 110 18.44 -12.16 37.40
C GLN A 110 17.55 -11.09 38.07
N PRO A 111 16.20 -11.23 38.00
CA PRO A 111 15.36 -12.03 37.09
C PRO A 111 14.36 -11.18 36.27
N GLU A 112 13.75 -11.84 35.30
CA GLU A 112 12.70 -11.37 34.41
C GLU A 112 11.53 -10.73 35.16
N SER A 113 11.41 -9.41 35.08
CA SER A 113 10.13 -8.72 35.26
C SER A 113 9.43 -8.73 33.92
N ASN A 114 8.53 -9.69 33.73
CA ASN A 114 7.48 -9.66 32.72
C ASN A 114 6.69 -8.34 32.86
N ASN A 115 7.14 -7.29 32.18
CA ASN A 115 6.31 -6.15 31.85
C ASN A 115 5.37 -6.60 30.73
N VAL A 116 4.35 -7.35 31.12
CA VAL A 116 3.08 -7.35 30.39
C VAL A 116 2.66 -5.87 30.35
N PRO A 117 2.41 -5.28 29.17
CA PRO A 117 1.84 -3.95 29.10
C PRO A 117 0.51 -4.01 29.86
N THR A 118 0.42 -3.28 30.97
CA THR A 118 -0.83 -3.02 31.66
C THR A 118 -1.75 -2.34 30.65
N THR A 119 -2.62 -3.13 30.02
CA THR A 119 -3.78 -2.65 29.29
C THR A 119 -4.72 -2.04 30.31
N ASP A 120 -4.59 -0.74 30.51
CA ASP A 120 -5.62 0.09 31.12
C ASP A 120 -6.93 -0.16 30.35
N PRO A 121 -7.98 -0.73 30.99
CA PRO A 121 -9.25 -1.02 30.33
C PRO A 121 -10.00 0.21 29.82
N GLN A 122 -9.55 1.43 30.17
CA GLN A 122 -10.20 2.68 29.76
C GLN A 122 -9.52 3.42 28.60
N HIS A 123 -8.40 2.92 28.10
CA HIS A 123 -7.79 3.51 26.90
C HIS A 123 -7.58 2.41 25.87
N PRO A 124 -8.48 2.27 24.88
CA PRO A 124 -8.19 1.44 23.72
C PRO A 124 -6.82 1.86 23.21
N ASP A 125 -5.92 0.91 23.00
CA ASP A 125 -4.71 1.18 22.25
C ASP A 125 -5.18 1.56 20.85
N TYR A 126 -5.33 2.87 20.64
CA TYR A 126 -5.80 3.45 19.39
C TYR A 126 -4.76 3.28 18.27
N GLY A 127 -3.73 2.48 18.50
CA GLY A 127 -2.98 1.75 17.49
C GLY A 127 -2.05 2.64 16.70
N ASN A 128 -1.03 2.01 16.12
CA ASN A 128 -0.33 2.61 15.01
C ASN A 128 -1.30 2.65 13.81
N PRO A 129 -1.70 3.81 13.27
CA PRO A 129 -2.58 3.85 12.09
C PRO A 129 -1.89 3.30 10.85
N LEU A 130 -0.58 3.00 10.89
CA LEU A 130 0.09 2.26 9.83
C LEU A 130 -0.15 0.75 9.91
N ASP A 131 -0.66 0.26 11.04
CA ASP A 131 -1.17 -1.09 11.13
C ASP A 131 -2.41 -1.22 10.23
N ILE A 132 -2.40 -2.28 9.44
CA ILE A 132 -3.45 -2.62 8.48
C ILE A 132 -4.19 -3.89 8.90
N SER A 133 -3.77 -4.54 10.01
CA SER A 133 -4.39 -5.74 10.57
C SER A 133 -5.87 -5.55 10.92
N GLN A 134 -6.28 -4.31 11.23
CA GLN A 134 -7.66 -3.94 11.56
C GLN A 134 -8.45 -3.31 10.39
N VAL A 135 -7.81 -3.05 9.24
CA VAL A 135 -8.48 -2.42 8.09
C VAL A 135 -9.41 -3.40 7.39
N ILE A 136 -10.71 -3.12 7.38
CA ILE A 136 -11.73 -3.99 6.76
C ILE A 136 -12.23 -3.50 5.40
N SER A 137 -11.89 -2.27 5.01
CA SER A 137 -12.35 -1.66 3.76
C SER A 137 -11.56 -2.14 2.55
N ASN A 138 -12.28 -2.64 1.54
CA ASN A 138 -11.72 -3.05 0.26
C ASN A 138 -11.00 -1.88 -0.43
N ASP A 139 -11.61 -0.70 -0.45
CA ASP A 139 -11.03 0.46 -1.13
C ASP A 139 -9.80 1.00 -0.39
N VAL A 140 -9.81 0.99 0.95
CA VAL A 140 -8.63 1.34 1.74
C VAL A 140 -7.50 0.32 1.52
N LEU A 141 -7.81 -0.98 1.47
CA LEU A 141 -6.83 -2.04 1.20
C LEU A 141 -6.24 -1.89 -0.21
N THR A 142 -7.07 -1.57 -1.21
CA THR A 142 -6.63 -1.30 -2.59
C THR A 142 -5.70 -0.09 -2.65
N MET A 143 -6.06 1.02 -1.99
CA MET A 143 -5.17 2.18 -1.87
C MET A 143 -3.83 1.82 -1.21
N ILE A 144 -3.83 0.96 -0.18
CA ILE A 144 -2.58 0.51 0.48
C ILE A 144 -1.70 -0.28 -0.49
N ILE A 145 -2.27 -1.18 -1.29
CA ILE A 145 -1.55 -1.92 -2.32
C ILE A 145 -0.93 -0.95 -3.33
N GLU A 146 -1.69 0.02 -3.82
CA GLU A 146 -1.18 1.04 -4.75
C GLU A 146 -0.05 1.87 -4.17
N GLN A 147 -0.14 2.25 -2.88
CA GLN A 147 0.95 2.95 -2.18
C GLN A 147 2.20 2.08 -2.09
N CYS A 148 2.05 0.81 -1.72
CA CYS A 148 3.17 -0.14 -1.68
C CYS A 148 3.79 -0.31 -3.07
N ASN A 149 3.00 -0.40 -4.12
CA ASN A 149 3.47 -0.51 -5.50
C ASN A 149 4.31 0.72 -5.90
N LYS A 150 3.80 1.93 -5.63
CA LYS A 150 4.53 3.17 -5.88
C LYS A 150 5.87 3.18 -5.14
N SER A 151 5.91 2.77 -3.87
CA SER A 151 7.14 2.66 -3.11
C SER A 151 8.09 1.62 -3.70
N ILE A 152 7.60 0.44 -4.10
CA ILE A 152 8.40 -0.61 -4.74
C ILE A 152 9.03 -0.09 -6.03
N THR A 153 8.26 0.57 -6.89
CA THR A 153 8.76 1.19 -8.13
C THR A 153 9.85 2.22 -7.84
N GLN A 154 9.64 3.11 -6.85
CA GLN A 154 10.64 4.10 -6.46
C GLN A 154 11.94 3.45 -5.95
N TYR A 155 11.86 2.40 -5.15
CA TYR A 155 13.05 1.67 -4.68
C TYR A 155 13.78 0.99 -5.83
N LYS A 156 13.05 0.38 -6.79
CA LYS A 156 13.63 -0.23 -7.99
C LYS A 156 14.36 0.79 -8.86
N GLN A 157 13.73 1.93 -9.14
CA GLN A 157 14.33 3.02 -9.93
C GLN A 157 15.60 3.57 -9.28
N GLN A 158 15.64 3.60 -7.94
CA GLN A 158 16.82 4.01 -7.19
C GLN A 158 17.85 2.89 -7.00
N GLN A 159 17.63 1.70 -7.59
CA GLN A 159 18.43 0.49 -7.40
C GLN A 159 18.66 0.15 -5.91
N LYS A 160 17.70 0.50 -5.06
CA LYS A 160 17.75 0.29 -3.62
C LYS A 160 17.02 -1.00 -3.24
N GLN A 161 17.47 -1.61 -2.15
CA GLN A 161 16.76 -2.74 -1.56
C GLN A 161 15.37 -2.31 -1.10
N ILE A 162 14.34 -3.01 -1.57
CA ILE A 162 12.96 -2.80 -1.13
C ILE A 162 12.84 -3.24 0.34
N PRO A 163 12.37 -2.37 1.25
CA PRO A 163 12.19 -2.75 2.64
C PRO A 163 11.17 -3.89 2.78
N LYS A 164 11.49 -4.88 3.60
CA LYS A 164 10.61 -6.03 3.88
C LYS A 164 9.23 -5.58 4.37
N SER A 165 9.16 -4.51 5.16
CA SER A 165 7.91 -3.95 5.67
C SER A 165 6.94 -3.49 4.56
N VAL A 166 7.45 -3.03 3.40
CA VAL A 166 6.61 -2.64 2.26
C VAL A 166 6.00 -3.88 1.60
N ILE A 167 6.80 -4.94 1.45
CA ILE A 167 6.37 -6.22 0.86
C ILE A 167 5.35 -6.90 1.77
N ASP A 168 5.65 -7.00 3.07
CA ASP A 168 4.76 -7.63 4.06
C ASP A 168 3.43 -6.88 4.14
N ARG A 169 3.47 -5.54 4.12
CA ARG A 169 2.26 -4.70 4.10
C ARG A 169 1.42 -4.92 2.85
N LYS A 170 2.05 -5.03 1.67
CA LYS A 170 1.33 -5.38 0.43
C LYS A 170 0.69 -6.76 0.55
N LYS A 171 1.45 -7.77 1.00
CA LYS A 171 0.96 -9.15 1.15
C LYS A 171 -0.23 -9.25 2.11
N ILE A 172 -0.15 -8.61 3.27
CA ILE A 172 -1.26 -8.57 4.24
C ILE A 172 -2.48 -7.91 3.60
N ALA A 173 -2.32 -6.81 2.87
CA ALA A 173 -3.45 -6.16 2.21
C ALA A 173 -4.12 -7.09 1.18
N HIS A 174 -3.35 -7.77 0.33
CA HIS A 174 -3.90 -8.77 -0.60
C HIS A 174 -4.65 -9.89 0.13
N GLN A 175 -4.04 -10.48 1.16
CA GLN A 175 -4.66 -11.56 1.93
C GLN A 175 -6.02 -11.15 2.52
N LYS A 176 -6.14 -9.92 3.01
CA LYS A 176 -7.40 -9.42 3.57
C LYS A 176 -8.47 -9.21 2.50
N ILE A 177 -8.11 -8.72 1.32
CA ILE A 177 -9.09 -8.62 0.23
C ILE A 177 -9.55 -10.02 -0.19
N THR A 178 -8.63 -10.98 -0.34
CA THR A 178 -8.99 -12.39 -0.65
C THR A 178 -9.90 -12.99 0.42
N PHE A 179 -9.65 -12.68 1.70
CA PHE A 179 -10.50 -13.11 2.80
C PHE A 179 -11.92 -12.54 2.70
N LEU A 180 -12.07 -11.23 2.47
CA LEU A 180 -13.38 -10.59 2.26
C LEU A 180 -14.14 -11.25 1.11
N GLN A 181 -13.45 -11.51 0.00
CA GLN A 181 -14.05 -12.17 -1.16
C GLN A 181 -14.51 -13.58 -0.86
N THR A 182 -13.71 -14.34 -0.12
CA THR A 182 -14.06 -15.70 0.31
C THR A 182 -15.31 -15.68 1.18
N MET A 183 -15.41 -14.72 2.09
CA MET A 183 -16.60 -14.54 2.93
C MET A 183 -17.85 -14.23 2.09
N VAL A 184 -17.73 -13.38 1.07
CA VAL A 184 -18.84 -13.05 0.15
C VAL A 184 -19.24 -14.23 -0.73
N GLN A 185 -18.26 -14.98 -1.24
CA GLN A 185 -18.48 -16.17 -2.07
C GLN A 185 -19.18 -17.29 -1.30
N ASN A 186 -18.82 -17.45 -0.02
CA ASN A 186 -19.40 -18.45 0.88
C ASN A 186 -20.65 -17.95 1.61
N GLU A 187 -21.19 -16.79 1.21
CA GLU A 187 -22.39 -16.17 1.78
C GLU A 187 -22.29 -15.90 3.29
N LYS A 188 -21.06 -15.80 3.81
CA LYS A 188 -20.75 -15.44 5.20
C LYS A 188 -20.70 -13.93 5.42
N LEU A 189 -20.67 -13.15 4.35
CA LEU A 189 -20.72 -11.69 4.37
C LEU A 189 -21.67 -11.21 3.28
N THR A 190 -22.76 -10.56 3.69
CA THR A 190 -23.67 -9.86 2.78
C THR A 190 -23.18 -8.44 2.53
N ILE A 191 -23.78 -7.74 1.56
CA ILE A 191 -23.45 -6.34 1.31
C ILE A 191 -23.83 -5.48 2.52
N GLU A 192 -25.01 -5.68 3.10
CA GLU A 192 -25.52 -4.93 4.24
C GLU A 192 -24.63 -5.13 5.47
N GLY A 193 -24.25 -6.38 5.76
CA GLY A 193 -23.33 -6.68 6.84
C GLY A 193 -21.95 -6.06 6.63
N TYR A 194 -21.46 -6.02 5.39
CA TYR A 194 -20.23 -5.33 5.04
C TYR A 194 -20.33 -3.81 5.26
N LEU A 195 -21.42 -3.19 4.83
CA LEU A 195 -21.65 -1.75 5.02
C LEU A 195 -21.79 -1.38 6.51
N GLU A 196 -22.45 -2.20 7.31
CA GLU A 196 -22.53 -2.01 8.77
C GLU A 196 -21.15 -2.08 9.44
N MET A 197 -20.32 -3.03 9.01
CA MET A 197 -18.93 -3.10 9.47
C MET A 197 -18.15 -1.83 9.10
N LEU A 198 -18.31 -1.30 7.88
CA LEU A 198 -17.68 -0.05 7.45
C LEU A 198 -18.15 1.15 8.27
N GLN A 199 -19.46 1.26 8.52
CA GLN A 199 -20.03 2.35 9.34
C GLN A 199 -19.47 2.31 10.77
N THR A 200 -19.38 1.12 11.36
CA THR A 200 -18.78 0.91 12.68
C THR A 200 -17.32 1.36 12.70
N GLU A 201 -16.54 0.96 11.69
CA GLU A 201 -15.12 1.31 11.61
C GLU A 201 -14.89 2.80 11.30
N ILE A 202 -15.79 3.45 10.58
CA ILE A 202 -15.82 4.91 10.41
C ILE A 202 -16.01 5.60 11.76
N GLY A 203 -16.98 5.14 12.57
CA GLY A 203 -17.21 5.66 13.92
C GLY A 203 -15.96 5.55 14.79
N ASN A 204 -15.38 4.36 14.84
CA ASN A 204 -14.13 4.10 15.56
C ASN A 204 -12.96 4.94 15.02
N GLY A 205 -12.90 5.13 13.70
CA GLY A 205 -11.88 5.92 13.03
C GLY A 205 -11.96 7.40 13.42
N LYS A 206 -13.17 7.96 13.49
CA LYS A 206 -13.41 9.35 13.91
C LYS A 206 -12.92 9.56 15.34
N GLU A 207 -13.17 8.60 16.23
CA GLU A 207 -12.69 8.68 17.62
C GLU A 207 -11.17 8.56 17.71
N ARG A 208 -10.56 7.59 17.00
CA ARG A 208 -9.10 7.46 16.86
C ARG A 208 -8.46 8.76 16.38
N ALA A 209 -8.99 9.38 15.33
CA ALA A 209 -8.46 10.62 14.78
C ALA A 209 -8.51 11.77 15.79
N LYS A 210 -9.61 11.93 16.54
CA LYS A 210 -9.74 12.95 17.60
C LYS A 210 -8.68 12.76 18.68
N ILE A 211 -8.47 11.53 19.14
CA ILE A 211 -7.47 11.22 20.17
C ILE A 211 -6.05 11.46 19.66
N LEU A 212 -5.74 11.08 18.42
CA LEU A 212 -4.44 11.35 17.80
C LEU A 212 -4.16 12.86 17.69
N LEU A 213 -5.18 13.67 17.37
CA LEU A 213 -5.06 15.12 17.37
C LEU A 213 -4.79 15.68 18.78
N LYS A 214 -5.52 15.22 19.80
CA LYS A 214 -5.30 15.60 21.20
C LYS A 214 -3.88 15.24 21.68
N LYS A 215 -3.34 14.12 21.21
CA LYS A 215 -1.95 13.66 21.48
C LYS A 215 -0.89 14.35 20.62
N GLY A 216 -1.24 15.34 19.81
CA GLY A 216 -0.31 16.07 18.94
C GLY A 216 0.17 15.30 17.69
N LYS A 217 -0.33 14.07 17.46
CA LYS A 217 0.07 13.20 16.35
C LYS A 217 -0.72 13.54 15.07
N ARG A 218 -0.51 14.75 14.54
CA ARG A 218 -1.29 15.31 13.42
C ARG A 218 -1.22 14.45 12.14
N ASP A 219 -0.05 13.92 11.79
CA ASP A 219 0.08 13.13 10.55
C ASP A 219 -0.64 11.77 10.66
N TRP A 220 -0.63 11.17 11.85
CA TRP A 220 -1.37 9.95 12.14
C TRP A 220 -2.88 10.19 12.08
N ALA A 221 -3.35 11.32 12.61
CA ALA A 221 -4.75 11.72 12.48
C ALA A 221 -5.16 11.94 11.02
N LYS A 222 -4.31 12.57 10.20
CA LYS A 222 -4.56 12.74 8.76
C LYS A 222 -4.71 11.39 8.05
N ILE A 223 -3.86 10.41 8.36
CA ILE A 223 -3.96 9.06 7.79
C ILE A 223 -5.31 8.42 8.17
N ALA A 224 -5.70 8.50 9.44
CA ALA A 224 -6.99 7.96 9.90
C ALA A 224 -8.17 8.65 9.19
N LEU A 225 -8.16 9.99 9.09
CA LEU A 225 -9.19 10.76 8.40
C LEU A 225 -9.27 10.44 6.91
N ASN A 226 -8.12 10.22 6.25
CA ASN A 226 -8.11 9.83 4.85
C ASN A 226 -8.76 8.45 4.64
N ARG A 227 -8.51 7.49 5.54
CA ARG A 227 -9.18 6.18 5.49
C ARG A 227 -10.69 6.31 5.66
N ILE A 228 -11.13 7.13 6.62
CA ILE A 228 -12.56 7.40 6.84
C ILE A 228 -13.21 7.93 5.56
N LYS A 229 -12.57 8.92 4.91
CA LYS A 229 -13.09 9.49 3.67
C LYS A 229 -13.21 8.46 2.55
N ILE A 230 -12.29 7.50 2.47
CA ILE A 230 -12.36 6.42 1.48
C ILE A 230 -13.52 5.47 1.83
N MET A 231 -13.68 5.09 3.09
CA MET A 231 -14.79 4.23 3.53
C MET A 231 -16.16 4.89 3.33
N GLU A 232 -16.28 6.19 3.58
CA GLU A 232 -17.51 6.95 3.31
C GLU A 232 -17.88 6.93 1.82
N LYS A 233 -16.88 7.07 0.93
CA LYS A 233 -17.08 6.92 -0.52
C LYS A 233 -17.43 5.50 -0.93
N GLU A 234 -16.84 4.51 -0.30
CA GLU A 234 -17.10 3.10 -0.57
C GLU A 234 -18.56 2.74 -0.26
N ILE A 235 -19.09 3.22 0.88
CA ILE A 235 -20.51 3.08 1.22
C ILE A 235 -21.39 3.78 0.17
N GLN A 236 -21.08 5.03 -0.18
CA GLN A 236 -21.86 5.78 -1.18
C GLN A 236 -21.87 5.07 -2.54
N GLY A 237 -20.73 4.52 -2.96
CA GLY A 237 -20.60 3.79 -4.21
C GLY A 237 -21.38 2.46 -4.21
N ALA A 238 -21.59 1.85 -3.05
CA ALA A 238 -22.45 0.66 -2.93
C ALA A 238 -23.93 0.99 -3.12
N SER A 239 -24.42 2.06 -2.48
CA SER A 239 -25.83 2.47 -2.58
C SER A 239 -26.24 2.87 -4.01
N GLN A 240 -25.36 3.52 -4.76
CA GLN A 240 -25.63 3.89 -6.16
C GLN A 240 -25.79 2.68 -7.09
N ILE A 241 -25.13 1.56 -6.78
CA ILE A 241 -25.20 0.35 -7.61
C ILE A 241 -26.52 -0.40 -7.38
N GLU A 242 -27.13 -0.25 -6.20
CA GLU A 242 -28.44 -0.82 -5.89
C GLU A 242 -29.55 -0.04 -6.61
N GLU A 243 -29.50 1.29 -6.62
CA GLU A 243 -30.46 2.14 -7.33
C GLU A 243 -30.45 1.87 -8.86
N GLU A 244 -29.26 1.71 -9.47
CA GLU A 244 -29.13 1.33 -10.90
C GLU A 244 -29.61 -0.11 -11.20
N SER A 245 -30.01 -0.90 -10.20
CA SER A 245 -30.50 -2.27 -10.41
C SER A 245 -32.01 -2.43 -10.35
N GLU A 246 -32.73 -1.40 -9.90
CA GLU A 246 -34.19 -1.41 -9.81
C GLU A 246 -34.88 -0.77 -11.04
N GLU A 247 -34.11 -0.15 -11.94
CA GLU A 247 -34.61 0.52 -13.15
C GLU A 247 -34.50 -0.31 -14.45
N ASP A 248 -33.93 -1.52 -14.41
CA ASP A 248 -33.80 -2.47 -15.54
C ASP A 248 -34.78 -3.67 -15.40
#